data_AF-A0A1H0HWS1-F1
#
_entry.id   AF-A0A1H0HWS1-F1
#
_cell.length_a   1.000
_cell.length_b   1.000
_cell.length_c   1.000
_cell.angle_alpha   90.00
_cell.angle_beta   90.00
_cell.angle_gamma   90.00
#
_symmetry.space_group_name_H-M   'P 1'
#
loop_
_entity.id
_entity.type
_entity.pdbx_description
1 polymer ?
#
loop_
_entity_poly.entity_id
_entity_poly.type
_entity_poly.pdbx_seq_one_letter_code
_entity_poly.pdbx_strand_id
1 'polypeptide(L)'
;MESNISNNDWNDFNNDTSWFIKPSDKVTLSETFQGKDFFNFSDSFTNLYPVLSNLLVKARVTNVQVNNESYQLLGWSDDEGNSFGWLVKPPAVDINKPLCDEHKILLQYFGGIKERWNETEISWLLNLDSALTLEDAELGIHQGWENYLADVNKDEKFVSYINPSDYIAFAFEANGNITLYHKHNSSIIMLAHDHCFEHITPLDGYPEFTFYRINECPNFVSWVEEVANQEIRRIIG
;
A
#
# COMPACT_ATOMS: atom_id res chain seq x y z
N MET A 1 -15.00 -4.63 32.49
CA MET A 1 -14.40 -3.29 32.62
C MET A 1 -13.74 -3.02 31.30
N GLU A 2 -14.44 -2.34 30.39
CA GLU A 2 -13.84 -1.85 29.15
C GLU A 2 -12.98 -0.65 29.56
N SER A 3 -11.66 -0.83 29.57
CA SER A 3 -10.75 0.28 29.74
C SER A 3 -10.85 1.14 28.49
N ASN A 4 -11.43 2.34 28.63
CA ASN A 4 -11.25 3.42 27.66
C ASN A 4 -9.77 3.83 27.68
N ILE A 5 -8.93 3.06 26.97
CA ILE A 5 -7.56 3.45 26.68
C ILE A 5 -7.67 4.59 25.67
N SER A 6 -7.45 5.82 26.12
CA SER A 6 -7.29 6.96 25.23
C SER A 6 -6.03 6.72 24.40
N ASN A 7 -6.19 6.50 23.11
CA ASN A 7 -5.10 6.34 22.15
C ASN A 7 -5.18 7.49 21.14
N ASN A 8 -4.16 8.35 21.14
CA ASN A 8 -4.16 9.55 20.30
C ASN A 8 -4.13 9.21 18.81
N ASP A 9 -3.31 8.23 18.41
CA ASP A 9 -3.23 7.80 17.01
C ASP A 9 -4.59 7.28 16.53
N TRP A 10 -5.32 6.53 17.38
CA TRP A 10 -6.67 6.06 17.05
C TRP A 10 -7.68 7.20 16.94
N ASN A 11 -7.61 8.20 17.82
CA ASN A 11 -8.50 9.36 17.77
C ASN A 11 -8.24 10.17 16.49
N ASP A 12 -6.98 10.39 16.13
CA ASP A 12 -6.59 11.12 14.93
C ASP A 12 -7.00 10.36 13.67
N PHE A 13 -6.73 9.04 13.62
CA PHE A 13 -7.23 8.15 12.56
C PHE A 13 -8.74 8.27 12.39
N ASN A 14 -9.52 8.09 13.46
CA ASN A 14 -10.98 8.10 13.37
C ASN A 14 -11.55 9.47 12.97
N ASN A 15 -10.85 10.57 13.26
CA ASN A 15 -11.25 11.91 12.82
C ASN A 15 -11.00 12.11 11.32
N ASP A 16 -9.87 11.62 10.81
CA ASP A 16 -9.48 11.79 9.41
C ASP A 16 -10.20 10.80 8.48
N THR A 17 -10.30 9.53 8.88
CA THR A 17 -10.95 8.45 8.12
C THR A 17 -12.32 8.11 8.68
N SER A 18 -13.17 9.12 8.86
CA SER A 18 -14.50 8.98 9.51
C SER A 18 -15.47 8.02 8.79
N TRP A 19 -15.20 7.65 7.55
CA TRP A 19 -15.98 6.66 6.79
C TRP A 19 -15.64 5.21 7.13
N PHE A 20 -14.46 4.94 7.71
CA PHE A 20 -13.98 3.57 7.93
C PHE A 20 -14.78 2.86 9.03
N ILE A 21 -15.09 3.56 10.12
CA ILE A 21 -15.83 3.01 11.26
C ILE A 21 -17.29 3.48 11.23
N LYS A 22 -18.22 2.53 11.27
CA LYS A 22 -19.65 2.81 11.39
C LYS A 22 -20.06 2.92 12.86
N PRO A 23 -21.11 3.69 13.20
CA PRO A 23 -21.60 3.80 14.58
C PRO A 23 -21.99 2.47 15.24
N SER A 24 -22.26 1.43 14.46
CA SER A 24 -22.60 0.09 14.93
C SER A 24 -21.39 -0.81 15.18
N ASP A 25 -20.20 -0.40 14.75
CA ASP A 25 -19.01 -1.23 14.83
C ASP A 25 -18.48 -1.30 16.27
N LYS A 26 -18.01 -2.49 16.65
CA LYS A 26 -17.37 -2.71 17.94
C LYS A 26 -15.86 -2.61 17.75
N VAL A 27 -15.25 -1.63 18.41
CA VAL A 27 -13.80 -1.42 18.37
C VAL A 27 -13.17 -1.79 19.70
N THR A 28 -12.10 -2.58 19.65
CA THR A 28 -11.24 -2.79 20.82
C THR A 28 -9.79 -2.52 20.46
N LEU A 29 -9.07 -1.87 21.37
CA LEU A 29 -7.66 -1.50 21.22
C LEU A 29 -6.83 -2.26 22.25
N SER A 30 -5.66 -2.76 21.84
CA SER A 30 -4.65 -3.24 22.78
C SER A 30 -3.93 -2.07 23.46
N GLU A 31 -3.00 -2.40 24.36
CA GLU A 31 -1.93 -1.47 24.71
C GLU A 31 -1.08 -1.13 23.47
N THR A 32 -0.40 0.02 23.52
CA THR A 32 0.49 0.49 22.45
C THR A 32 1.92 0.06 22.73
N PHE A 33 2.55 -0.54 21.74
CA PHE A 33 3.95 -0.99 21.77
C PHE A 33 4.85 -0.07 20.95
N GLN A 34 6.15 -0.10 21.24
CA GLN A 34 7.14 0.47 20.33
C GLN A 34 7.47 -0.57 19.25
N GLY A 35 7.60 -0.13 18.00
CA GLY A 35 7.82 -1.00 16.85
C GLY A 35 9.03 -1.92 17.02
N LYS A 36 10.14 -1.40 17.56
CA LYS A 36 11.35 -2.19 17.87
C LYS A 36 11.12 -3.37 18.82
N ASP A 37 10.10 -3.29 19.67
CA ASP A 37 9.75 -4.32 20.66
C ASP A 37 8.61 -5.21 20.15
N PHE A 38 7.86 -4.73 19.15
CA PHE A 38 6.73 -5.43 18.53
C PHE A 38 7.16 -6.32 17.37
N PHE A 39 8.03 -5.81 16.49
CA PHE A 39 8.46 -6.50 15.29
C PHE A 39 9.69 -7.36 15.56
N ASN A 40 9.67 -8.61 15.07
CA ASN A 40 10.80 -9.53 15.10
C ASN A 40 11.19 -9.93 13.67
N PHE A 41 11.82 -9.00 12.96
CA PHE A 41 12.19 -9.18 11.56
C PHE A 41 13.33 -10.18 11.38
N SER A 42 13.31 -10.93 10.27
CA SER A 42 14.46 -11.73 9.85
C SER A 42 15.49 -10.89 9.08
N ASP A 43 16.72 -11.40 8.99
CA ASP A 43 17.75 -10.84 8.11
C ASP A 43 17.28 -10.79 6.64
N SER A 44 16.50 -11.78 6.20
CA SER A 44 15.97 -11.80 4.84
C SER A 44 15.03 -10.62 4.58
N PHE A 45 14.15 -10.30 5.54
CA PHE A 45 13.24 -9.17 5.42
C PHE A 45 13.99 -7.84 5.50
N THR A 46 14.87 -7.66 6.48
CA THR A 46 15.61 -6.41 6.67
C THR A 46 16.60 -6.10 5.55
N ASN A 47 17.19 -7.12 4.92
CA ASN A 47 18.04 -6.93 3.74
C ASN A 47 17.24 -6.58 2.49
N LEU A 48 16.01 -7.11 2.35
CA LEU A 48 15.15 -6.84 1.21
C LEU A 48 14.44 -5.48 1.35
N TYR A 49 14.05 -5.12 2.57
CA TYR A 49 13.28 -3.94 2.92
C TYR A 49 13.93 -3.10 4.03
N PRO A 50 15.14 -2.55 3.80
CA PRO A 50 15.88 -1.84 4.84
C PRO A 50 15.20 -0.55 5.31
N VAL A 51 14.61 0.24 4.40
CA VAL A 51 13.95 1.50 4.76
C VAL A 51 12.61 1.21 5.42
N LEU A 52 11.81 0.28 4.88
CA LEU A 52 10.54 -0.11 5.53
C LEU A 52 10.79 -0.70 6.91
N SER A 53 11.77 -1.59 7.08
CA SER A 53 12.08 -2.15 8.41
C SER A 53 12.47 -1.06 9.41
N ASN A 54 13.27 -0.07 9.00
CA ASN A 54 13.61 1.09 9.81
C ASN A 54 12.39 1.96 10.16
N LEU A 55 11.46 2.15 9.22
CA LEU A 55 10.20 2.87 9.47
C LEU A 55 9.34 2.14 10.50
N LEU A 56 9.14 0.83 10.31
CA LEU A 56 8.28 0.01 11.17
C LEU A 56 8.80 -0.06 12.61
N VAL A 57 10.11 -0.15 12.84
CA VAL A 57 10.65 -0.15 14.22
C VAL A 57 10.47 1.19 14.95
N LYS A 58 10.26 2.29 14.23
CA LYS A 58 9.97 3.62 14.78
C LYS A 58 8.49 3.83 15.10
N ALA A 59 7.61 2.94 14.66
CA ALA A 59 6.17 3.09 14.83
C ALA A 59 5.76 2.92 16.30
N ARG A 60 4.69 3.61 16.68
CA ARG A 60 3.82 3.23 17.80
C ARG A 60 2.80 2.25 17.26
N VAL A 61 2.77 1.04 17.80
CA VAL A 61 1.95 -0.06 17.27
C VAL A 61 0.81 -0.37 18.23
N THR A 62 -0.43 -0.27 17.75
CA THR A 62 -1.62 -0.67 18.51
C THR A 62 -2.39 -1.71 17.72
N ASN A 63 -2.64 -2.89 18.31
CA ASN A 63 -3.54 -3.85 17.67
C ASN A 63 -4.97 -3.34 17.81
N VAL A 64 -5.70 -3.33 16.70
CA VAL A 64 -7.07 -2.87 16.62
C VAL A 64 -7.94 -4.02 16.14
N GLN A 65 -9.04 -4.26 16.83
CA GLN A 65 -10.08 -5.17 16.38
C GLN A 65 -11.33 -4.35 16.07
N VAL A 66 -11.81 -4.42 14.83
CA VAL A 66 -13.07 -3.82 14.40
C VAL A 66 -14.02 -4.95 14.05
N ASN A 67 -15.06 -5.14 14.85
CA ASN A 67 -15.93 -6.32 14.78
C ASN A 67 -15.09 -7.62 14.84
N ASN A 68 -15.06 -8.37 13.75
CA ASN A 68 -14.32 -9.63 13.63
C ASN A 68 -13.03 -9.50 12.81
N GLU A 69 -12.67 -8.28 12.41
CA GLU A 69 -11.46 -8.03 11.63
C GLU A 69 -10.35 -7.42 12.50
N SER A 70 -9.15 -7.95 12.32
CA SER A 70 -7.95 -7.50 13.03
C SER A 70 -7.11 -6.59 12.13
N TYR A 71 -6.53 -5.58 12.76
CA TYR A 71 -5.68 -4.57 12.17
C TYR A 71 -4.53 -4.21 13.11
N GLN A 72 -3.51 -3.54 12.57
CA GLN A 72 -2.46 -2.89 13.33
C GLN A 72 -2.47 -1.42 12.95
N LEU A 73 -2.61 -0.54 13.94
CA LEU A 73 -2.45 0.89 13.77
C LEU A 73 -0.98 1.23 14.00
N LEU A 74 -0.31 1.71 12.96
CA LEU A 74 1.10 2.10 12.97
C LEU A 74 1.18 3.62 12.93
N GLY A 75 1.46 4.24 14.06
CA GLY A 75 1.54 5.70 14.19
C GLY A 75 2.97 6.22 14.31
N TRP A 76 3.24 7.33 13.66
CA TRP A 76 4.46 8.12 13.81
C TRP A 76 4.12 9.57 14.15
N SER A 77 5.14 10.36 14.43
CA SER A 77 5.01 11.81 14.58
C SER A 77 5.93 12.47 13.58
N ASP A 78 5.43 13.49 12.88
CA ASP A 78 6.27 14.29 11.99
C ASP A 78 7.18 15.23 12.80
N ASP A 79 8.01 15.99 12.10
CA ASP A 79 8.96 16.94 12.68
C ASP A 79 8.28 18.10 13.44
N GLU A 80 7.01 18.37 13.15
CA GLU A 80 6.14 19.31 13.87
C GLU A 80 5.41 18.67 15.07
N GLY A 81 5.47 17.35 15.21
CA GLY A 81 4.85 16.58 16.30
C GLY A 81 3.41 16.15 16.03
N ASN A 82 2.88 16.36 14.82
CA ASN A 82 1.56 15.88 14.43
C ASN A 82 1.60 14.36 14.22
N SER A 83 0.53 13.65 14.62
CA SER A 83 0.43 12.22 14.37
C SER A 83 0.11 11.95 12.90
N PHE A 84 0.65 10.88 12.35
CA PHE A 84 0.26 10.33 11.05
C PHE A 84 0.53 8.83 11.03
N GLY A 85 -0.01 8.13 10.04
CA GLY A 85 0.40 6.76 9.80
C GLY A 85 -0.60 5.90 9.07
N TRP A 86 -0.51 4.60 9.31
CA TRP A 86 -1.20 3.58 8.53
C TRP A 86 -2.04 2.65 9.40
N LEU A 87 -3.24 2.34 8.96
CA LEU A 87 -3.98 1.16 9.39
C LEU A 87 -3.64 0.01 8.46
N VAL A 88 -2.99 -1.02 8.99
CA VAL A 88 -2.48 -2.15 8.20
C VAL A 88 -3.14 -3.46 8.60
N LYS A 89 -3.18 -4.42 7.69
CA LYS A 89 -3.55 -5.79 8.05
C LYS A 89 -2.41 -6.44 8.84
N PRO A 90 -2.73 -7.37 9.77
CA PRO A 90 -1.70 -8.15 10.44
C PRO A 90 -0.94 -9.03 9.43
N PRO A 91 0.27 -9.51 9.78
CA PRO A 91 1.02 -10.44 8.95
C PRO A 91 0.20 -11.65 8.50
N ALA A 92 0.37 -12.05 7.24
CA ALA A 92 -0.28 -13.21 6.67
C ALA A 92 0.49 -14.50 7.01
N VAL A 93 -0.25 -15.49 7.51
CA VAL A 93 0.31 -16.82 7.81
C VAL A 93 0.22 -17.75 6.60
N ASP A 94 -0.90 -17.70 5.87
CA ASP A 94 -1.18 -18.58 4.73
C ASP A 94 -1.31 -17.77 3.43
N ILE A 95 -0.24 -17.73 2.65
CA ILE A 95 -0.18 -16.97 1.39
C ILE A 95 -0.48 -17.91 0.21
N ASN A 96 -1.76 -18.04 -0.13
CA ASN A 96 -2.26 -18.92 -1.20
C ASN A 96 -2.56 -18.14 -2.50
N LYS A 97 -1.67 -17.22 -2.90
CA LYS A 97 -1.76 -16.46 -4.15
C LYS A 97 -0.45 -16.55 -4.93
N PRO A 98 -0.47 -16.45 -6.28
CA PRO A 98 0.71 -16.54 -7.14
C PRO A 98 1.54 -15.24 -7.11
N LEU A 99 1.89 -14.77 -5.91
CA LEU A 99 2.69 -13.57 -5.69
C LEU A 99 4.18 -13.86 -5.94
N CYS A 100 4.95 -12.82 -6.27
CA CYS A 100 6.41 -12.92 -6.28
C CYS A 100 6.94 -13.11 -4.85
N ASP A 101 8.19 -13.56 -4.72
CA ASP A 101 8.74 -13.94 -3.42
C ASP A 101 8.96 -12.71 -2.52
N GLU A 102 9.27 -11.57 -3.11
CA GLU A 102 9.43 -10.30 -2.40
C GLU A 102 8.12 -9.90 -1.69
N HIS A 103 6.99 -9.98 -2.39
CA HIS A 103 5.68 -9.69 -1.80
C HIS A 103 5.29 -10.72 -0.73
N LYS A 104 5.64 -12.00 -0.89
CA LYS A 104 5.41 -13.00 0.17
C LYS A 104 6.23 -12.69 1.43
N ILE A 105 7.49 -12.31 1.26
CA ILE A 105 8.37 -11.92 2.37
C ILE A 105 7.80 -10.70 3.09
N LEU A 106 7.29 -9.72 2.34
CA LEU A 106 6.63 -8.54 2.91
C LEU A 106 5.45 -8.94 3.80
N LEU A 107 4.54 -9.76 3.26
CA LEU A 107 3.30 -10.16 3.94
C LEU A 107 3.53 -10.97 5.23
N GLN A 108 4.69 -11.63 5.39
CA GLN A 108 5.03 -12.35 6.62
C GLN A 108 5.32 -11.45 7.83
N TYR A 109 5.54 -10.15 7.60
CA TYR A 109 5.88 -9.18 8.65
C TYR A 109 5.02 -7.92 8.63
N PHE A 110 4.40 -7.62 7.49
CA PHE A 110 3.60 -6.43 7.25
C PHE A 110 2.45 -6.79 6.30
N GLY A 111 1.20 -6.78 6.77
CA GLY A 111 0.06 -7.28 6.01
C GLY A 111 -0.47 -6.35 4.91
N GLY A 112 0.21 -5.23 4.65
CA GLY A 112 -0.22 -4.22 3.70
C GLY A 112 -1.16 -3.17 4.29
N ILE A 113 -1.28 -2.07 3.58
CA ILE A 113 -1.93 -0.84 4.02
C ILE A 113 -3.40 -0.86 3.60
N LYS A 114 -4.30 -0.73 4.58
CA LYS A 114 -5.74 -0.63 4.32
C LYS A 114 -6.23 0.81 4.33
N GLU A 115 -5.76 1.61 5.28
CA GLU A 115 -6.09 3.02 5.37
C GLU A 115 -4.90 3.83 5.87
N ARG A 116 -4.95 5.14 5.67
CA ARG A 116 -3.93 6.11 6.09
C ARG A 116 -4.61 7.30 6.73
N TRP A 117 -3.92 7.99 7.65
CA TRP A 117 -4.41 9.26 8.18
C TRP A 117 -3.32 10.33 8.17
N ASN A 118 -3.77 11.58 8.04
CA ASN A 118 -2.94 12.76 7.88
C ASN A 118 -1.93 12.58 6.73
N GLU A 119 -2.35 11.99 5.61
CA GLU A 119 -1.53 11.74 4.42
C GLU A 119 -1.08 13.05 3.75
N THR A 120 0.10 13.05 3.11
CA THR A 120 0.60 14.26 2.40
C THR A 120 0.25 14.24 0.92
N GLU A 121 0.14 15.43 0.30
CA GLU A 121 -0.16 15.56 -1.14
C GLU A 121 0.91 14.96 -2.06
N ILE A 122 2.14 14.78 -1.56
CA ILE A 122 3.26 14.20 -2.33
C ILE A 122 3.37 12.68 -2.19
N SER A 123 2.55 12.07 -1.33
CA SER A 123 2.62 10.65 -1.03
C SER A 123 2.17 9.80 -2.20
N TRP A 124 2.90 8.71 -2.47
CA TRP A 124 2.48 7.69 -3.43
C TRP A 124 1.30 6.86 -2.95
N LEU A 125 0.99 6.96 -1.66
CA LEU A 125 -0.21 6.37 -1.13
C LEU A 125 -1.42 7.25 -1.37
N LEU A 126 -1.29 8.52 -1.79
CA LEU A 126 -2.45 9.39 -1.98
C LEU A 126 -3.48 8.76 -2.94
N ASN A 127 -4.77 8.90 -2.62
CA ASN A 127 -5.90 8.39 -3.41
C ASN A 127 -6.03 6.85 -3.50
N LEU A 128 -5.14 6.06 -2.88
CA LEU A 128 -5.30 4.61 -2.82
C LEU A 128 -6.49 4.18 -1.95
N ASP A 129 -7.25 3.17 -2.37
CA ASP A 129 -8.20 2.43 -1.52
C ASP A 129 -7.47 1.41 -0.65
N SER A 130 -6.38 0.85 -1.15
CA SER A 130 -5.46 -0.02 -0.41
C SER A 130 -4.18 -0.30 -1.20
N ALA A 131 -3.16 -0.81 -0.50
CA ALA A 131 -1.91 -1.25 -1.10
C ALA A 131 -1.32 -2.47 -0.38
N LEU A 132 -0.67 -3.36 -1.13
CA LEU A 132 0.17 -4.45 -0.62
C LEU A 132 -0.58 -5.53 0.19
N THR A 133 -1.90 -5.47 0.30
CA THR A 133 -2.64 -6.44 1.11
C THR A 133 -2.77 -7.76 0.37
N LEU A 134 -2.73 -8.87 1.13
CA LEU A 134 -2.97 -10.19 0.54
C LEU A 134 -4.37 -10.29 -0.06
N GLU A 135 -5.36 -9.67 0.59
CA GLU A 135 -6.78 -9.70 0.19
C GLU A 135 -6.98 -9.04 -1.18
N ASP A 136 -6.44 -7.84 -1.35
CA ASP A 136 -6.65 -7.01 -2.54
C ASP A 136 -5.69 -7.37 -3.68
N ALA A 137 -4.61 -8.12 -3.43
CA ALA A 137 -3.70 -8.52 -4.51
C ALA A 137 -4.39 -9.42 -5.56
N GLU A 138 -4.47 -8.97 -6.82
CA GLU A 138 -5.28 -9.60 -7.88
C GLU A 138 -4.43 -10.04 -9.08
N LEU A 139 -4.83 -11.12 -9.76
CA LEU A 139 -4.12 -11.63 -10.94
C LEU A 139 -4.55 -10.87 -12.21
N GLY A 140 -3.64 -10.06 -12.73
CA GLY A 140 -3.82 -9.28 -13.95
C GLY A 140 -4.57 -7.99 -13.78
N ILE A 141 -5.15 -7.50 -14.87
CA ILE A 141 -5.95 -6.27 -14.91
C ILE A 141 -7.42 -6.70 -14.87
N HIS A 142 -8.16 -6.20 -13.90
CA HIS A 142 -9.60 -6.45 -13.75
C HIS A 142 -10.37 -5.13 -13.81
N GLN A 143 -11.64 -5.12 -13.43
CA GLN A 143 -12.43 -3.89 -13.25
C GLN A 143 -12.74 -3.12 -14.55
N GLY A 144 -12.81 -3.81 -15.69
CA GLY A 144 -13.24 -3.22 -16.97
C GLY A 144 -12.10 -2.62 -17.80
N TRP A 145 -10.87 -2.69 -17.30
CA TRP A 145 -9.67 -2.28 -18.01
C TRP A 145 -9.46 -3.03 -19.34
N GLU A 146 -9.91 -4.28 -19.46
CA GLU A 146 -9.80 -5.00 -20.73
C GLU A 146 -10.64 -4.37 -21.84
N ASN A 147 -11.84 -3.87 -21.50
CA ASN A 147 -12.72 -3.20 -22.46
C ASN A 147 -12.14 -1.84 -22.85
N TYR A 148 -11.66 -1.06 -21.87
CA TYR A 148 -11.03 0.22 -22.10
C TYR A 148 -9.82 0.09 -23.04
N LEU A 149 -8.91 -0.84 -22.75
CA LEU A 149 -7.73 -1.08 -23.58
C LEU A 149 -8.11 -1.58 -24.98
N ALA A 150 -9.17 -2.38 -25.12
CA ALA A 150 -9.66 -2.81 -26.43
C ALA A 150 -10.16 -1.63 -27.27
N ASP A 151 -10.83 -0.66 -26.66
CA ASP A 151 -11.29 0.56 -27.33
C ASP A 151 -10.09 1.44 -27.75
N VAL A 152 -9.14 1.69 -26.83
CA VAL A 152 -7.92 2.45 -27.16
C VAL A 152 -7.09 1.77 -28.26
N ASN A 153 -6.92 0.44 -28.20
CA ASN A 153 -6.21 -0.32 -29.23
C ASN A 153 -6.83 -0.13 -30.62
N LYS A 154 -8.17 -0.07 -30.70
CA LYS A 154 -8.89 0.11 -31.96
C LYS A 154 -8.71 1.52 -32.52
N ASP A 155 -8.77 2.53 -31.66
CA ASP A 155 -8.70 3.94 -32.07
C ASP A 155 -7.27 4.35 -32.44
N GLU A 156 -6.28 3.95 -31.64
CA GLU A 156 -4.86 4.25 -31.84
C GLU A 156 -4.15 3.25 -32.79
N LYS A 157 -4.85 2.20 -33.23
CA LYS A 157 -4.29 1.07 -34.01
C LYS A 157 -3.08 0.43 -33.34
N PHE A 158 -3.13 0.36 -32.02
CA PHE A 158 -2.09 -0.19 -31.16
C PHE A 158 -2.40 -1.65 -30.80
N VAL A 159 -1.35 -2.45 -30.58
CA VAL A 159 -1.46 -3.84 -30.13
C VAL A 159 -0.66 -3.99 -28.85
N SER A 160 -1.36 -4.18 -27.73
CA SER A 160 -0.73 -4.44 -26.43
C SER A 160 0.11 -5.71 -26.46
N TYR A 161 1.37 -5.62 -26.03
CA TYR A 161 2.24 -6.77 -25.78
C TYR A 161 2.19 -7.24 -24.33
N ILE A 162 1.56 -6.48 -23.43
CA ILE A 162 1.28 -6.88 -22.06
C ILE A 162 0.21 -7.98 -22.09
N ASN A 163 0.56 -9.12 -21.50
CA ASN A 163 -0.36 -10.18 -21.15
C ASN A 163 -0.78 -9.99 -19.68
N PRO A 164 -2.05 -9.65 -19.38
CA PRO A 164 -2.49 -9.40 -18.01
C PRO A 164 -2.20 -10.56 -17.05
N SER A 165 -2.29 -11.80 -17.53
CA SER A 165 -2.06 -12.97 -16.68
C SER A 165 -0.62 -13.09 -16.16
N ASP A 166 0.32 -12.28 -16.65
CA ASP A 166 1.71 -12.24 -16.17
C ASP A 166 1.92 -11.25 -15.01
N TYR A 167 0.89 -10.46 -14.66
CA TYR A 167 0.97 -9.38 -13.68
C TYR A 167 0.10 -9.65 -12.45
N ILE A 168 0.47 -9.01 -11.34
CA ILE A 168 -0.33 -8.94 -10.12
C ILE A 168 -0.58 -7.48 -9.79
N ALA A 169 -1.85 -7.07 -9.71
CA ALA A 169 -2.24 -5.77 -9.18
C ALA A 169 -2.07 -5.77 -7.65
N PHE A 170 -1.53 -4.68 -7.10
CA PHE A 170 -1.22 -4.61 -5.67
C PHE A 170 -1.49 -3.24 -5.03
N ALA A 171 -1.80 -2.21 -5.81
CA ALA A 171 -2.24 -0.92 -5.30
C ALA A 171 -3.35 -0.38 -6.21
N PHE A 172 -4.42 0.12 -5.60
CA PHE A 172 -5.65 0.49 -6.28
C PHE A 172 -6.04 1.91 -5.86
N GLU A 173 -6.22 2.81 -6.81
CA GLU A 173 -6.72 4.17 -6.57
C GLU A 173 -8.25 4.22 -6.65
N ALA A 174 -8.86 5.13 -5.89
CA ALA A 174 -10.30 5.35 -5.87
C ALA A 174 -10.88 5.80 -7.23
N ASN A 175 -10.06 6.35 -8.12
CA ASN A 175 -10.44 6.70 -9.51
C ASN A 175 -10.27 5.52 -10.49
N GLY A 176 -9.84 4.35 -10.02
CA GLY A 176 -9.68 3.13 -10.81
C GLY A 176 -8.29 2.90 -11.39
N ASN A 177 -7.32 3.79 -11.16
CA ASN A 177 -5.92 3.53 -11.53
C ASN A 177 -5.37 2.37 -10.70
N ILE A 178 -4.52 1.55 -11.31
CA ILE A 178 -3.94 0.38 -10.65
C ILE A 178 -2.45 0.29 -10.89
N THR A 179 -1.71 -0.13 -9.87
CA THR A 179 -0.29 -0.46 -9.98
C THR A 179 -0.11 -1.97 -9.91
N LEU A 180 0.68 -2.51 -10.86
CA LEU A 180 0.92 -3.94 -11.00
C LEU A 180 2.41 -4.24 -11.04
N TYR A 181 2.80 -5.44 -10.62
CA TYR A 181 4.13 -5.99 -10.89
C TYR A 181 4.04 -7.26 -11.73
N HIS A 182 5.05 -7.48 -12.56
CA HIS A 182 5.19 -8.72 -13.32
C HIS A 182 5.72 -9.86 -12.42
N LYS A 183 5.05 -11.02 -12.40
CA LYS A 183 5.28 -12.10 -11.42
C LYS A 183 6.70 -12.64 -11.36
N HIS A 184 7.44 -12.60 -12.47
CA HIS A 184 8.74 -13.27 -12.57
C HIS A 184 9.95 -12.36 -12.29
N ASN A 185 9.83 -11.07 -12.56
CA ASN A 185 10.94 -10.11 -12.44
C ASN A 185 10.58 -8.92 -11.55
N SER A 186 9.37 -8.93 -10.96
CA SER A 186 8.82 -7.88 -10.11
C SER A 186 8.77 -6.49 -10.73
N SER A 187 8.96 -6.35 -12.05
CA SER A 187 8.96 -5.03 -12.70
C SER A 187 7.58 -4.40 -12.62
N ILE A 188 7.51 -3.12 -12.23
CA ILE A 188 6.23 -2.45 -12.01
C ILE A 188 5.77 -1.65 -13.22
N ILE A 189 4.47 -1.59 -13.38
CA ILE A 189 3.77 -0.72 -14.32
C ILE A 189 2.53 -0.15 -13.62
N MET A 190 2.10 1.01 -14.06
CA MET A 190 0.84 1.61 -13.65
C MET A 190 -0.10 1.67 -14.85
N LEU A 191 -1.37 1.34 -14.63
CA LEU A 191 -2.43 1.50 -15.62
C LEU A 191 -3.32 2.66 -15.15
N ALA A 192 -3.32 3.76 -15.91
CA ALA A 192 -3.97 4.99 -15.51
C ALA A 192 -4.65 5.70 -16.68
N HIS A 193 -5.97 5.93 -16.57
CA HIS A 193 -6.81 6.52 -17.63
C HIS A 193 -6.96 8.02 -17.42
N ASP A 194 -6.78 8.45 -16.19
CA ASP A 194 -6.59 9.83 -15.78
C ASP A 194 -5.36 9.89 -14.86
N HIS A 195 -4.38 10.72 -15.21
CA HIS A 195 -3.25 10.98 -14.32
C HIS A 195 -2.83 12.44 -14.39
N CYS A 196 -2.38 12.95 -13.26
CA CYS A 196 -1.70 14.25 -13.14
C CYS A 196 -0.29 14.09 -12.54
N PHE A 197 0.22 12.86 -12.50
CA PHE A 197 1.47 12.54 -11.83
C PHE A 197 2.69 12.91 -12.67
N GLU A 198 3.59 13.72 -12.11
CA GLU A 198 4.88 14.06 -12.75
C GLU A 198 5.90 12.90 -12.69
N HIS A 199 5.65 11.91 -11.83
CA HIS A 199 6.58 10.82 -11.56
C HIS A 199 6.32 9.57 -12.42
N ILE A 200 5.46 9.65 -13.44
CA ILE A 200 5.21 8.55 -14.37
C ILE A 200 5.49 8.95 -15.82
N THR A 201 5.76 7.97 -16.67
CA THR A 201 6.01 8.19 -18.10
C THR A 201 5.39 7.05 -18.91
N PRO A 202 4.74 7.33 -20.05
CA PRO A 202 4.15 6.27 -20.87
C PRO A 202 5.14 5.14 -21.14
N LEU A 203 4.67 3.90 -21.03
CA LEU A 203 5.48 2.74 -21.31
C LEU A 203 5.88 2.73 -22.79
N ASP A 204 7.13 2.39 -23.10
CA ASP A 204 7.62 2.38 -24.48
C ASP A 204 6.67 1.63 -25.43
N GLY A 205 6.18 2.35 -26.44
CA GLY A 205 5.24 1.83 -27.45
C GLY A 205 3.76 1.90 -27.06
N TYR A 206 3.42 2.37 -25.87
CA TYR A 206 2.03 2.57 -25.42
C TYR A 206 1.59 4.04 -25.55
N PRO A 207 0.31 4.29 -25.87
CA PRO A 207 -0.24 5.64 -25.89
C PRO A 207 -0.40 6.20 -24.47
N GLU A 208 -0.55 7.52 -24.38
CA GLU A 208 -1.01 8.16 -23.15
C GLU A 208 -2.37 7.59 -22.71
N PHE A 209 -2.66 7.75 -21.43
CA PHE A 209 -3.83 7.24 -20.70
C PHE A 209 -3.96 5.70 -20.68
N THR A 210 -2.84 4.98 -20.84
CA THR A 210 -2.81 3.51 -20.72
C THR A 210 -1.77 3.05 -19.69
N PHE A 211 -0.68 2.43 -20.14
CA PHE A 211 0.37 1.89 -19.28
C PHE A 211 1.53 2.86 -19.13
N TYR A 212 2.03 2.96 -17.91
CA TYR A 212 3.12 3.83 -17.52
C TYR A 212 4.19 3.06 -16.76
N ARG A 213 5.40 3.60 -16.84
CA ARG A 213 6.47 3.34 -15.89
C ARG A 213 6.38 4.35 -14.76
N ILE A 214 6.73 3.90 -13.57
CA ILE A 214 6.94 4.77 -12.40
C ILE A 214 8.42 5.13 -12.39
N ASN A 215 8.73 6.42 -12.43
CA ASN A 215 10.10 6.92 -12.54
C ASN A 215 10.92 6.51 -11.31
N GLU A 216 12.17 6.12 -11.55
CA GLU A 216 13.14 5.68 -10.52
C GLU A 216 12.70 4.46 -9.69
N CYS A 217 11.62 3.80 -10.09
CA CYS A 217 11.03 2.69 -9.37
C CYS A 217 10.82 1.50 -10.30
N PRO A 218 11.89 0.73 -10.59
CA PRO A 218 11.83 -0.31 -11.61
C PRO A 218 11.05 -1.55 -11.18
N ASN A 219 10.88 -1.79 -9.88
CA ASN A 219 10.32 -3.03 -9.36
C ASN A 219 9.53 -2.88 -8.04
N PHE A 220 8.88 -3.97 -7.62
CA PHE A 220 8.03 -4.03 -6.43
C PHE A 220 8.76 -3.57 -5.16
N VAL A 221 10.01 -4.02 -4.96
CA VAL A 221 10.80 -3.65 -3.77
C VAL A 221 11.09 -2.16 -3.76
N SER A 222 11.53 -1.59 -4.89
CA SER A 222 11.78 -0.15 -4.98
C SER A 222 10.52 0.68 -4.71
N TRP A 223 9.33 0.16 -5.02
CA TRP A 223 8.07 0.88 -4.76
C TRP A 223 7.76 0.92 -3.27
N VAL A 224 7.86 -0.23 -2.61
CA VAL A 224 7.67 -0.35 -1.17
C VAL A 224 8.68 0.51 -0.41
N GLU A 225 9.94 0.47 -0.82
CA GLU A 225 11.00 1.23 -0.18
C GLU A 225 10.86 2.74 -0.39
N GLU A 226 10.41 3.22 -1.56
CA GLU A 226 10.17 4.65 -1.74
C GLU A 226 8.96 5.16 -0.94
N VAL A 227 7.88 4.37 -0.84
CA VAL A 227 6.77 4.68 0.08
C VAL A 227 7.28 4.82 1.51
N ALA A 228 8.09 3.86 1.98
CA ALA A 228 8.67 3.95 3.31
C ALA A 228 9.64 5.14 3.48
N ASN A 229 10.37 5.49 2.42
CA ASN A 229 11.28 6.63 2.40
C ASN A 229 10.55 7.97 2.52
N GLN A 230 9.38 8.11 1.88
CA GLN A 230 8.52 9.29 2.00
C GLN A 230 8.11 9.53 3.46
N GLU A 231 7.70 8.48 4.18
CA GLU A 231 7.35 8.61 5.60
C GLU A 231 8.58 8.87 6.48
N ILE A 232 9.72 8.23 6.20
CA ILE A 232 10.96 8.49 6.94
C ILE A 232 11.36 9.96 6.82
N ARG A 233 11.27 10.56 5.62
CA ARG A 233 11.55 11.98 5.38
C ARG A 233 10.62 12.87 6.23
N ARG A 234 9.35 12.50 6.33
CA ARG A 234 8.37 13.21 7.16
C ARG A 234 8.69 13.16 8.65
N ILE A 235 9.24 12.06 9.15
CA ILE A 235 9.66 11.95 10.57
C ILE A 235 10.86 12.85 10.88
N ILE A 236 11.75 13.10 9.92
CA ILE A 236 13.01 13.80 10.16
C ILE A 236 13.00 15.29 9.82
N GLY A 237 12.09 15.74 8.92
CA GLY A 237 12.06 17.10 8.38
C GLY A 237 13.03 17.31 7.22
#